data_AF-A0A6V7L7S9-F1
#
_entry.id   AF-A0A6V7L7S9-F1
#
_cell.length_a   1.000
_cell.length_b   1.000
_cell.length_c   1.000
_cell.angle_alpha   90.00
_cell.angle_beta   90.00
_cell.angle_gamma   90.00
#
_symmetry.space_group_name_H-M   'P 1'
#
loop_
_entity.id
_entity.type
_entity.pdbx_description
1 polymer ?
#
loop_
_entity_poly.entity_id
_entity_poly.type
_entity_poly.pdbx_seq_one_letter_code
_entity_poly.pdbx_strand_id
1 'polypeptide(L)' 'LSAVVDSIYAQQAHTAGSFTRLATKQILVGGGADPKALGGIKGVTNFVGCLRK' A
#
# COMPACT_ATOMS: atom_id res chain seq x y z
N LEU A 1 5.32 -11.18 2.01
CA LEU A 1 4.99 -10.00 1.17
C LEU A 1 5.99 -9.92 0.03
N SER A 2 5.53 -9.63 -1.18
CA SER A 2 6.38 -9.47 -2.37
C SER A 2 6.07 -8.14 -3.05
N ALA A 3 7.10 -7.40 -3.44
CA ALA A 3 6.98 -6.20 -4.25
C ALA A 3 7.86 -6.37 -5.50
N VAL A 4 7.31 -6.08 -6.67
CA VAL A 4 8.02 -6.12 -7.95
C VAL A 4 7.74 -4.82 -8.70
N VAL A 5 8.79 -4.18 -9.20
CA VAL A 5 8.72 -2.95 -10.00
C VAL A 5 9.47 -3.19 -11.31
N ASP A 6 8.78 -2.94 -12.42
CA ASP A 6 9.30 -3.06 -13.79
C ASP A 6 9.93 -4.42 -14.13
N SER A 7 9.63 -5.46 -13.36
CA SER A 7 10.30 -6.78 -13.42
C SER A 7 11.82 -6.77 -13.18
N ILE A 8 12.38 -5.64 -12.78
CA ILE A 8 13.82 -5.46 -12.53
C ILE A 8 14.10 -5.48 -11.04
N TYR A 9 13.26 -4.80 -10.26
CA TYR A 9 13.37 -4.77 -8.82
C TYR A 9 12.39 -5.75 -8.20
N ALA A 10 12.88 -6.66 -7.36
CA ALA A 10 12.07 -7.61 -6.61
C ALA A 10 12.54 -7.69 -5.16
N GLN A 11 11.60 -7.57 -4.23
CA GLN A 11 11.87 -7.72 -2.80
C GLN A 11 10.85 -8.67 -2.16
N GLN A 12 11.35 -9.55 -1.28
CA GLN A 12 10.53 -10.39 -0.40
C GLN A 12 10.73 -9.97 1.07
N ALA A 13 9.65 -10.01 1.85
CA ALA A 13 9.64 -9.65 3.26
C ALA A 13 8.57 -10.41 4.05
N HIS A 14 8.65 -10.32 5.38
CA HIS A 14 7.71 -10.94 6.32
C HIS A 14 7.02 -9.90 7.20
N THR A 15 5.80 -10.19 7.64
CA THR A 15 5.11 -9.43 8.69
C THR A 15 5.54 -9.94 10.07
N ALA A 16 5.58 -9.07 11.07
CA ALA A 16 5.79 -9.52 12.44
C ALA A 16 4.54 -10.28 12.94
N GLY A 17 4.72 -11.49 13.49
CA GLY A 17 3.63 -12.31 14.05
C GLY A 17 2.88 -13.18 13.04
N SER A 18 1.86 -13.91 13.54
CA SER A 18 1.05 -14.83 12.75
C SER A 18 -0.19 -14.12 12.18
N PHE A 19 0.02 -13.34 11.11
CA PHE A 19 -1.07 -12.67 10.39
C PHE A 19 -1.27 -13.30 9.02
N THR A 20 -2.48 -13.82 8.79
CA THR A 20 -2.85 -14.46 7.51
C THR A 20 -3.87 -13.64 6.71
N ARG A 21 -4.45 -12.60 7.31
CA ARG A 21 -5.48 -11.77 6.70
C ARG A 21 -5.37 -10.31 7.14
N LEU A 22 -5.67 -9.40 6.21
CA LEU A 22 -5.84 -7.98 6.51
C LEU A 22 -7.12 -7.75 7.33
N ALA A 23 -7.05 -6.87 8.32
CA ALA A 23 -8.17 -6.54 9.19
C ALA A 23 -9.29 -5.75 8.47
N THR A 24 -8.95 -5.03 7.40
CA THR A 24 -9.89 -4.20 6.64
C THR A 24 -10.41 -4.93 5.39
N LYS A 25 -11.67 -4.61 5.02
CA LYS A 25 -12.28 -5.03 3.75
C LYS A 25 -12.31 -3.90 2.71
N GLN A 26 -11.83 -2.71 3.07
CA GLN A 26 -11.81 -1.54 2.19
C GLN A 26 -10.39 -1.34 1.65
N ILE A 27 -10.30 -0.96 0.38
CA ILE A 27 -9.06 -0.54 -0.27
C ILE A 27 -9.26 0.89 -0.76
N LEU A 28 -8.31 1.77 -0.42
CA LEU A 28 -8.24 3.14 -0.92
C LEU A 28 -7.20 3.18 -2.04
N VAL A 29 -7.55 3.76 -3.18
CA VAL A 29 -6.68 3.83 -4.37
C VAL A 29 -6.41 5.28 -4.70
N GLY A 30 -5.13 5.63 -4.83
CA GLY A 30 -4.69 6.99 -5.16
C GLY A 30 -4.83 8.01 -4.02
N GLY A 31 -5.64 7.76 -3.00
CA GLY A 31 -5.79 8.71 -1.91
C GLY A 31 -6.93 8.39 -0.95
N GLY A 32 -7.10 9.26 0.05
CA GLY A 32 -8.19 9.22 1.01
C GLY A 32 -8.73 10.62 1.29
N ALA A 33 -9.85 10.69 2.03
CA ALA A 33 -10.45 11.95 2.45
C ALA A 33 -9.53 12.74 3.40
N ASP A 34 -8.85 12.03 4.30
CA ASP A 34 -7.79 12.58 5.16
C ASP A 34 -6.56 11.65 5.12
N PRO A 35 -5.60 11.88 4.21
CA PRO A 35 -4.40 11.07 4.12
C PRO A 35 -3.55 11.09 5.39
N LYS A 36 -3.61 12.16 6.18
CA LYS A 36 -2.81 12.29 7.41
C LYS A 36 -3.33 11.40 8.53
N ALA A 37 -4.63 11.09 8.53
CA ALA A 37 -5.24 10.16 9.47
C ALA A 37 -5.03 8.69 9.11
N LEU A 38 -4.50 8.37 7.91
CA LEU A 38 -4.28 6.99 7.48
C LEU A 38 -3.04 6.40 8.15
N GLY A 39 -3.25 5.39 8.98
CA GLY A 39 -2.16 4.62 9.59
C GLY A 39 -1.41 3.77 8.55
N GLY A 40 -0.09 3.64 8.72
CA GLY A 40 0.75 2.74 7.91
C GLY A 40 1.18 3.28 6.55
N ILE A 41 0.82 4.52 6.20
CA ILE A 41 1.34 5.21 5.02
C ILE A 41 2.37 6.28 5.40
N LYS A 42 3.29 6.59 4.49
CA LYS A 42 4.26 7.67 4.67
C LYS A 42 3.86 8.98 3.98
N GLY A 43 2.98 8.91 2.99
CA GLY A 43 2.53 10.06 2.21
C GLY A 43 1.46 10.88 2.92
N VAL A 44 1.46 12.20 2.70
CA VAL A 44 0.47 13.14 3.29
C VAL A 44 -0.44 13.79 2.25
N THR A 45 -0.29 13.43 0.98
CA THR A 45 -1.07 13.95 -0.15
C THR A 45 -1.62 12.79 -0.97
N ASN A 46 -2.70 13.07 -1.71
CA ASN A 46 -3.21 12.13 -2.71
C ASN A 46 -2.26 12.07 -3.92
N PHE A 47 -2.25 10.91 -4.58
CA PHE A 47 -1.54 10.67 -5.83
C PHE A 47 -2.14 11.51 -6.96
N VAL A 48 -1.27 12.08 -7.80
CA VAL A 48 -1.65 12.86 -8.97
C VAL A 48 -0.98 12.23 -10.19
N GLY A 49 -1.79 11.66 -11.08
CA GLY A 49 -1.31 10.93 -12.26
C GLY A 49 -2.31 9.86 -12.69
N CYS A 50 -1.84 8.90 -13.49
CA CYS A 50 -2.66 7.80 -13.99
C CYS A 50 -2.28 6.49 -13.30
N LEU A 51 -3.27 5.71 -12.87
CA LEU A 51 -3.11 4.33 -12.42
C LEU A 51 -3.81 3.41 -13.41
N ARG A 52 -3.10 2.39 -13.88
CA ARG A 52 -3.62 1.36 -14.80
C ARG A 52 -3.04 0.00 -14.40
N LYS A 53 -3.77 -1.05 -14.74
CA LYS A 53 -3.30 -2.44 -14.64
C LYS A 53 -2.05 -2.68 -15.47
#